data_AF-A0A098DBM8-F1
#
_entry.id   AF-A0A098DBM8-F1
#
_cell.length_a   1.000
_cell.length_b   1.000
_cell.length_c   1.000
_cell.angle_alpha   90.00
_cell.angle_beta   90.00
_cell.angle_gamma   90.00
#
_symmetry.space_group_name_H-M   'P 1'
#
loop_
_entity.id
_entity.type
_entity.pdbx_description
1 polymer ?
#
loop_
_entity_poly.entity_id
_entity_poly.type
_entity_poly.pdbx_seq_one_letter_code
_entity_poly.pdbx_strand_id
1 'polypeptide(L)'
;MKIVNLSALVLFANGAMAADCLGWKTSGSMDKFLSAFWEAREKMCSNSDCALQQPCTTRASKTAGILQSKINVSIKRQNTAGKPGFKDCWDATENIIEQCSRNGYLDGIWEANGQLYQVNSHYS
;
A
#
# COMPACT_ATOMS: atom_id res chain seq x y z
N MET A 1 24.62 19.03 41.05
CA MET A 1 23.47 19.40 40.21
C MET A 1 23.66 18.74 38.85
N LYS A 2 22.76 17.82 38.49
CA LYS A 2 22.82 17.04 37.25
C LYS A 2 22.17 17.85 36.13
N ILE A 3 22.92 18.15 35.07
CA ILE A 3 22.35 18.72 33.84
C ILE A 3 22.54 17.65 32.77
N VAL A 4 21.49 16.87 32.57
CA VAL A 4 21.42 15.87 31.51
C VAL A 4 21.17 16.64 30.22
N ASN A 5 22.15 16.64 29.32
CA ASN A 5 22.07 17.32 28.04
C ASN A 5 21.23 16.46 27.09
N LEU A 6 19.90 16.65 27.11
CA LEU A 6 18.95 16.01 26.19
C LEU A 6 18.94 16.78 24.86
N SER A 7 20.01 16.63 24.08
CA SER A 7 20.07 17.23 22.74
C SER A 7 19.50 16.25 21.71
N ALA A 8 18.28 16.58 21.29
CA ALA A 8 17.67 16.27 20.00
C ALA A 8 17.64 14.80 19.55
N LEU A 9 16.57 14.09 19.94
CA LEU A 9 15.97 13.12 19.02
C LEU A 9 15.58 13.90 17.75
N VAL A 10 16.47 13.86 16.75
CA VAL A 10 16.10 14.17 15.38
C VAL A 10 15.12 13.07 14.98
N LEU A 11 13.83 13.32 15.22
CA LEU A 11 12.77 12.59 14.56
C LEU A 11 13.01 12.83 13.08
N PHE A 12 13.61 11.85 12.40
CA PHE A 12 13.48 11.73 10.96
C PHE A 12 11.98 11.55 10.72
N ALA A 13 11.26 12.66 10.64
CA ALA A 13 10.08 12.75 9.82
C ALA A 13 10.58 12.55 8.40
N ASN A 14 10.86 11.29 8.06
CA ASN A 14 10.68 10.83 6.69
C ASN A 14 9.25 11.29 6.40
N GLY A 15 9.13 12.34 5.59
CA GLY A 15 7.87 12.72 4.99
C GLY A 15 7.47 11.55 4.10
N ALA A 16 7.01 10.46 4.71
CA ALA A 16 6.27 9.43 4.04
C ALA A 16 5.08 10.19 3.47
N MET A 17 5.10 10.38 2.15
CA MET A 17 3.93 10.86 1.44
C MET A 17 2.76 10.01 1.96
N ALA A 18 1.75 10.66 2.52
CA ALA A 18 0.60 9.94 3.07
C ALA A 18 -0.10 9.22 1.91
N ALA A 19 -0.63 8.03 2.17
CA ALA A 19 -1.52 7.41 1.22
C ALA A 19 -2.87 8.12 1.28
N ASP A 20 -3.43 8.48 0.14
CA ASP A 20 -4.81 8.98 0.09
C ASP A 20 -5.74 7.78 0.09
N CYS A 21 -6.44 7.58 1.21
CA CYS A 21 -7.42 6.51 1.36
C CYS A 21 -8.73 6.93 0.69
N LEU A 22 -9.16 6.14 -0.30
CA LEU A 22 -10.31 6.47 -1.13
C LEU A 22 -11.50 5.55 -0.80
N GLY A 23 -12.69 6.03 -1.14
CA GLY A 23 -13.92 5.25 -1.03
C GLY A 23 -14.47 5.15 0.40
N TRP A 24 -15.29 4.13 0.62
CA TRP A 24 -16.00 3.93 1.87
C TRP A 24 -15.22 3.00 2.78
N LYS A 25 -15.09 3.40 4.05
CA LYS A 25 -14.50 2.55 5.09
C LYS A 25 -15.45 1.41 5.44
N THR A 26 -14.95 0.17 5.38
CA THR A 26 -15.72 -0.99 5.81
C THR A 26 -15.92 -0.98 7.32
N SER A 27 -17.06 -1.50 7.77
CA SER A 27 -17.43 -1.55 9.19
C SER A 27 -16.79 -2.71 9.96
N GLY A 28 -16.04 -3.59 9.29
CA GLY A 28 -15.42 -4.79 9.88
C GLY A 28 -13.89 -4.75 9.84
N SER A 29 -13.24 -5.58 10.66
CA SER A 29 -11.78 -5.73 10.61
C SER A 29 -11.35 -6.35 9.26
N MET A 30 -10.30 -5.75 8.70
CA MET A 30 -9.65 -6.19 7.47
C MET A 30 -8.54 -7.23 7.70
N ASP A 31 -8.19 -7.54 8.95
CA ASP A 31 -7.00 -8.35 9.28
C ASP A 31 -6.97 -9.71 8.56
N LYS A 32 -8.13 -10.38 8.49
CA LYS A 32 -8.29 -11.68 7.83
C LYS A 32 -8.10 -11.64 6.31
N PHE A 33 -8.09 -10.45 5.72
CA PHE A 33 -8.01 -10.19 4.29
C PHE A 33 -6.71 -9.48 3.88
N LEU A 34 -5.96 -8.89 4.83
CA LEU A 34 -4.71 -8.16 4.57
C LEU A 34 -3.68 -8.99 3.80
N SER A 35 -3.68 -10.32 3.96
CA SER A 35 -2.78 -11.20 3.21
C SER A 35 -2.92 -11.04 1.68
N ALA A 36 -4.13 -10.76 1.16
CA ALA A 36 -4.31 -10.52 -0.28
C ALA A 36 -3.62 -9.23 -0.73
N PHE A 37 -3.65 -8.19 0.11
CA PHE A 37 -2.97 -6.92 -0.19
C PHE A 37 -1.46 -7.11 -0.20
N TRP A 38 -0.91 -7.80 0.81
CA TRP A 38 0.51 -8.11 0.88
C TRP A 38 0.97 -9.02 -0.27
N GLU A 39 0.17 -10.00 -0.66
CA GLU A 39 0.50 -10.87 -1.81
C GLU A 39 0.49 -10.10 -3.13
N ALA A 40 -0.48 -9.20 -3.35
CA ALA A 40 -0.49 -8.37 -4.55
C ALA A 40 0.70 -7.40 -4.58
N ARG A 41 1.12 -6.87 -3.42
CA ARG A 41 2.36 -6.09 -3.26
C ARG A 41 3.57 -6.92 -3.62
N GLU A 42 3.69 -8.11 -3.05
CA GLU A 42 4.82 -9.03 -3.27
C GLU A 42 5.00 -9.29 -4.77
N LYS A 43 3.91 -9.64 -5.48
CA LYS A 43 3.93 -9.88 -6.93
C LYS A 43 4.42 -8.69 -7.74
N MET A 44 4.11 -7.47 -7.28
CA MET A 44 4.46 -6.24 -7.99
C MET A 44 5.89 -5.80 -7.71
N CYS A 45 6.28 -5.78 -6.43
CA CYS A 45 7.52 -5.18 -5.98
C CYS A 45 8.71 -6.16 -5.97
N SER A 46 8.46 -7.48 -5.99
CA SER A 46 9.50 -8.50 -6.25
C SER A 46 9.85 -8.63 -7.74
N ASN A 47 9.09 -7.97 -8.63
CA ASN A 47 9.18 -8.11 -10.09
C ASN A 47 8.87 -9.54 -10.60
N SER A 48 8.09 -10.33 -9.86
CA SER A 48 7.65 -11.67 -10.34
C SER A 48 6.66 -11.57 -11.48
N ASP A 49 5.67 -10.67 -11.34
CA ASP A 49 4.54 -10.54 -12.28
C ASP A 49 4.59 -9.20 -13.05
N CYS A 50 5.60 -8.38 -12.75
CA CYS A 50 5.77 -7.04 -13.32
C CYS A 50 7.20 -6.84 -13.82
N ALA A 51 7.33 -6.35 -15.05
CA ALA A 51 8.61 -5.83 -15.54
C ALA A 51 9.07 -4.63 -14.70
N LEU A 52 10.38 -4.51 -14.49
CA LEU A 52 10.99 -3.44 -13.70
C LEU A 52 10.56 -2.06 -14.21
N GLN A 53 10.05 -1.21 -13.31
CA GLN A 53 9.65 0.19 -13.59
C GLN A 53 8.58 0.41 -14.67
N GLN A 54 7.94 -0.66 -15.16
CA GLN A 54 6.88 -0.54 -16.16
C GLN A 54 5.51 -0.43 -15.50
N PRO A 55 4.55 0.27 -16.14
CA PRO A 55 3.16 0.21 -15.74
C PRO A 55 2.69 -1.25 -15.72
N CYS A 56 2.10 -1.68 -14.60
CA CYS A 56 1.65 -3.06 -14.46
C CYS A 56 0.49 -3.15 -13.47
N THR A 57 -0.19 -4.29 -13.46
CA THR A 57 -1.27 -4.56 -12.51
C THR A 57 -1.12 -5.98 -11.97
N THR A 58 -0.97 -6.10 -10.67
CA THR A 58 -0.96 -7.38 -9.97
C THR A 58 -2.28 -7.60 -9.26
N ARG A 59 -2.60 -8.88 -9.05
CA ARG A 59 -3.86 -9.29 -8.44
C ARG A 59 -3.61 -10.41 -7.44
N ALA A 60 -4.38 -10.38 -6.36
CA ALA A 60 -4.48 -11.45 -5.39
C ALA A 60 -5.90 -11.49 -4.85
N SER A 61 -6.25 -12.60 -4.21
CA SER A 61 -7.57 -12.74 -3.59
C SER A 61 -7.47 -13.58 -2.33
N LYS A 62 -8.36 -13.33 -1.37
CA LYS A 62 -8.44 -14.13 -0.15
C LYS A 62 -9.89 -14.38 0.21
N THR A 63 -10.20 -15.64 0.45
CA THR A 63 -11.47 -16.07 1.05
C THR A 63 -11.26 -16.26 2.56
N ALA A 64 -12.09 -15.63 3.38
CA ALA A 64 -12.00 -15.74 4.84
C ALA A 64 -13.34 -15.48 5.55
N GLY A 65 -13.45 -15.97 6.78
CA GLY A 65 -14.61 -15.80 7.65
C GLY A 65 -15.66 -16.91 7.48
N ILE A 66 -16.64 -16.91 8.40
CA ILE A 66 -17.68 -17.95 8.48
C ILE A 66 -18.54 -17.98 7.21
N LEU A 67 -18.84 -16.80 6.65
CA LEU A 67 -19.61 -16.64 5.42
C LEU A 67 -18.78 -16.83 4.13
N GLN A 68 -17.51 -17.23 4.25
CA GLN A 68 -16.60 -17.44 3.11
C GLN A 68 -16.56 -16.25 2.14
N SER A 69 -16.57 -15.03 2.67
CA SER A 69 -16.46 -13.83 1.85
C SER A 69 -15.09 -13.79 1.16
N LYS A 70 -15.07 -13.51 -0.14
CA LYS A 70 -13.84 -13.37 -0.91
C LYS A 70 -13.57 -11.91 -1.20
N ILE A 71 -12.36 -11.45 -0.92
CA ILE A 71 -11.87 -10.15 -1.39
C ILE A 71 -10.97 -10.37 -2.60
N ASN A 72 -11.13 -9.53 -3.62
CA ASN A 72 -10.22 -9.44 -4.75
C ASN A 72 -9.49 -8.10 -4.65
N VAL A 73 -8.17 -8.17 -4.67
CA VAL A 73 -7.28 -7.00 -4.56
C VAL A 73 -6.51 -6.86 -5.86
N SER A 74 -6.43 -5.63 -6.35
CA SER A 74 -5.58 -5.25 -7.48
C SER A 74 -4.70 -4.08 -7.08
N ILE A 75 -3.41 -4.18 -7.39
CA ILE A 75 -2.49 -3.06 -7.28
C ILE A 75 -2.09 -2.68 -8.69
N LYS A 76 -2.21 -1.40 -9.02
CA LYS A 76 -1.83 -0.83 -10.30
C LYS A 76 -0.68 0.14 -10.09
N ARG A 77 0.38 -0.02 -10.88
CA ARG A 77 1.50 0.92 -10.99
C ARG A 77 1.37 1.66 -12.30
N GLN A 78 1.46 2.99 -12.25
CA GLN A 78 1.45 3.86 -13.43
C GLN A 78 2.62 4.83 -13.34
N ASN A 79 3.23 5.12 -14.48
CA ASN A 79 4.25 6.17 -14.55
C ASN A 79 3.53 7.51 -14.79
N THR A 80 3.69 8.45 -13.88
CA THR A 80 3.29 9.85 -14.02
C THR A 80 4.57 10.67 -14.31
N ALA A 81 4.52 11.71 -15.15
CA ALA A 81 5.67 12.59 -15.39
C ALA A 81 6.98 11.99 -16.00
N GLY A 82 6.97 10.82 -16.64
CA GLY A 82 8.09 10.34 -17.49
C GLY A 82 9.41 10.02 -16.75
N LYS A 83 9.36 9.81 -15.43
CA LYS A 83 10.54 9.51 -14.60
C LYS A 83 10.67 8.01 -14.28
N PRO A 84 11.90 7.47 -14.14
CA PRO A 84 12.12 6.10 -13.70
C PRO A 84 11.89 5.99 -12.19
N GLY A 85 10.65 5.69 -11.78
CA GLY A 85 10.34 5.37 -10.39
C GLY A 85 10.62 3.89 -10.10
N PHE A 86 11.25 3.61 -8.97
CA PHE A 86 11.54 2.23 -8.59
C PHE A 86 11.71 2.04 -7.09
N LYS A 87 12.44 2.95 -6.44
CA LYS A 87 12.80 2.79 -5.03
C LYS A 87 11.55 2.70 -4.14
N ASP A 88 10.45 3.29 -4.57
CA ASP A 88 9.31 3.55 -3.71
C ASP A 88 8.22 2.47 -3.81
N CYS A 89 8.39 1.38 -4.58
CA CYS A 89 7.33 0.36 -4.71
C CYS A 89 6.92 -0.24 -3.36
N TRP A 90 7.92 -0.69 -2.59
CA TRP A 90 7.70 -1.31 -1.29
C TRP A 90 7.11 -0.30 -0.31
N ASP A 91 7.66 0.91 -0.24
CA ASP A 91 7.22 1.94 0.70
C ASP A 91 5.83 2.49 0.33
N ALA A 92 5.54 2.72 -0.95
CA ALA A 92 4.25 3.20 -1.43
C ALA A 92 3.13 2.22 -1.12
N THR A 93 3.32 0.95 -1.48
CA THR A 93 2.33 -0.10 -1.22
C THR A 93 2.17 -0.37 0.26
N GLU A 94 3.24 -0.32 1.06
CA GLU A 94 3.16 -0.44 2.52
C GLU A 94 2.37 0.70 3.14
N ASN A 95 2.62 1.94 2.73
CA ASN A 95 1.88 3.09 3.21
C ASN A 95 0.39 2.98 2.89
N ILE A 96 0.02 2.55 1.68
CA ILE A 96 -1.39 2.33 1.34
C ILE A 96 -1.99 1.22 2.23
N ILE A 97 -1.30 0.10 2.43
CA ILE A 97 -1.85 -1.03 3.20
C ILE A 97 -1.98 -0.68 4.68
N GLU A 98 -0.97 -0.07 5.28
CA GLU A 98 -0.96 0.29 6.69
C GLU A 98 -1.89 1.47 7.01
N GLN A 99 -1.94 2.49 6.14
CA GLN A 99 -2.76 3.69 6.39
C GLN A 99 -4.21 3.51 5.93
N CYS A 100 -4.46 2.77 4.85
CA CYS A 100 -5.80 2.62 4.27
C CYS A 100 -6.39 1.25 4.57
N SER A 101 -5.78 0.16 4.09
CA SER A 101 -6.37 -1.18 4.14
C SER A 101 -6.55 -1.69 5.58
N ARG A 102 -5.56 -1.51 6.46
CA ARG A 102 -5.71 -1.82 7.89
C ARG A 102 -6.81 -1.02 8.57
N ASN A 103 -7.00 0.23 8.14
CA ASN A 103 -8.03 1.12 8.68
C ASN A 103 -9.40 0.90 8.05
N GLY A 104 -9.57 -0.11 7.19
CA GLY A 104 -10.85 -0.50 6.61
C GLY A 104 -11.16 0.14 5.26
N TYR A 105 -10.27 0.94 4.68
CA TYR A 105 -10.45 1.47 3.33
C TYR A 105 -10.07 0.42 2.29
N LEU A 106 -10.95 0.15 1.35
CA LEU A 106 -10.73 -0.85 0.29
C LEU A 106 -9.79 -0.34 -0.80
N ASP A 107 -9.74 0.98 -0.97
CA ASP A 107 -9.00 1.62 -2.04
C ASP A 107 -8.05 2.67 -1.45
N GLY A 108 -6.94 2.87 -2.13
CA GLY A 108 -5.99 3.91 -1.75
C GLY A 108 -4.97 4.17 -2.83
N ILE A 109 -4.47 5.39 -2.86
CA ILE A 109 -3.44 5.80 -3.80
C ILE A 109 -2.23 6.35 -3.07
N TRP A 110 -1.10 6.25 -3.74
CA TRP A 110 0.14 6.88 -3.33
C TRP A 110 0.89 7.33 -4.57
N GLU A 111 1.23 8.61 -4.62
CA GLU A 111 1.99 9.18 -5.74
C GLU A 111 3.26 9.86 -5.24
N ALA A 112 4.40 9.46 -5.79
CA ALA A 112 5.64 10.21 -5.66
C ALA A 112 6.58 9.91 -6.82
N ASN A 113 7.54 10.82 -7.06
CA ASN A 113 8.63 10.63 -8.02
C ASN A 113 8.20 10.25 -9.45
N GLY A 114 6.98 10.61 -9.85
CA GLY A 114 6.44 10.23 -11.15
C GLY A 114 5.92 8.78 -11.22
N GLN A 115 5.51 8.23 -10.09
CA GLN A 115 4.80 6.96 -10.05
C GLN A 115 3.59 7.05 -9.16
N LEU A 116 2.48 6.59 -9.71
CA LEU A 116 1.22 6.39 -9.01
C LEU A 116 1.06 4.89 -8.74
N TYR A 117 0.88 4.57 -7.47
CA TYR A 117 0.44 3.28 -6.99
C TYR A 117 -1.01 3.40 -6.56
N GLN A 118 -1.86 2.54 -7.09
CA GLN A 118 -3.28 2.51 -6.76
C GLN A 118 -3.69 1.09 -6.36
N VAL A 119 -4.15 0.95 -5.14
CA VAL A 119 -4.81 -0.26 -4.65
C VAL A 119 -6.31 -0.09 -4.88
N ASN A 120 -6.94 -1.09 -5.51
CA ASN A 120 -8.38 -1.21 -5.56
C ASN A 120 -8.80 -2.59 -5.08
N SER A 121 -9.86 -2.68 -4.28
CA SER A 121 -10.38 -3.97 -3.84
C SER A 121 -11.90 -4.02 -3.73
N HIS A 122 -12.46 -5.22 -3.92
CA HIS A 122 -13.89 -5.45 -3.81
C HIS A 122 -14.19 -6.86 -3.30
N TYR A 123 -15.35 -7.01 -2.64
CA TYR A 123 -15.88 -8.31 -2.26
C TYR A 123 -16.60 -8.99 -3.44
N SER A 124 -16.46 -10.31 -3.54
CA SER A 124 -17.17 -11.18 -4.51
C SER A 124 -17.76 -12.39 -3.84
#